data_AF-A0A132MXW8-F1
#
_entry.id   AF-A0A132MXW8-F1
#
_cell.length_a   1.000
_cell.length_b   1.000
_cell.length_c   1.000
_cell.angle_alpha   90.00
_cell.angle_beta   90.00
_cell.angle_gamma   90.00
#
_symmetry.space_group_name_H-M   'P 1'
#
loop_
_entity.id
_entity.type
_entity.pdbx_description
1 polymer ?
#
loop_
_entity_poly.entity_id
_entity_poly.type
_entity_poly.pdbx_seq_one_letter_code
_entity_poly.pdbx_strand_id
1 'polypeptide(L)' 'MKLRLTLARHCSDCDGTGNVTQGLTQRLCLTCGGTGRR' A
#
# COMPACT_ATOMS: atom_id res chain seq x y z
N MET A 1 23.91 0.02 -14.71
CA MET A 1 23.05 0.77 -13.77
C MET A 1 22.23 -0.25 -12.99
N LYS A 2 22.63 -0.62 -11.76
CA LYS A 2 21.87 -1.55 -10.91
C LYS A 2 20.70 -0.76 -10.32
N LEU A 3 19.58 -0.74 -11.04
CA LEU A 3 18.32 -0.31 -10.48
C LEU A 3 17.98 -1.34 -9.40
N ARG A 4 18.32 -1.05 -8.14
CA ARG A 4 17.76 -1.78 -7.00
C ARG A 4 16.27 -1.44 -7.01
N LEU A 5 15.48 -2.19 -7.77
CA LEU A 5 14.08 -2.34 -7.45
C LEU A 5 14.08 -3.01 -6.09
N THR A 6 14.05 -2.19 -5.03
CA THR A 6 13.51 -2.63 -3.75
C THR A 6 12.17 -3.22 -4.12
N LEU A 7 12.03 -4.55 -4.04
CA LEU A 7 10.81 -5.26 -4.37
C LEU A 7 9.78 -4.86 -3.33
N ALA A 8 9.22 -3.67 -3.51
CA ALA A 8 8.22 -3.07 -2.65
C ALA A 8 7.03 -4.02 -2.73
N ARG A 9 6.80 -4.76 -1.65
CA ARG A 9 5.84 -5.86 -1.67
C ARG A 9 4.47 -5.22 -1.75
N HIS A 10 3.67 -5.67 -2.72
CA HIS A 10 2.27 -5.27 -2.83
C HIS A 10 1.62 -5.45 -1.46
N CYS A 11 1.08 -4.37 -0.90
CA CYS A 11 0.49 -4.48 0.42
C CYS A 11 -0.92 -5.06 0.29
N SER A 12 -1.05 -6.32 0.71
CA SER A 12 -2.29 -7.09 0.64
C SER A 12 -3.43 -6.51 1.45
N ASP A 13 -3.14 -5.78 2.54
CA ASP A 13 -4.16 -5.14 3.37
C ASP A 13 -4.88 -4.00 2.65
N CYS A 14 -4.17 -3.28 1.78
CA CYS A 14 -4.70 -2.19 0.97
C CYS A 14 -4.89 -2.56 -0.50
N ASP A 15 -4.71 -3.84 -0.86
CA ASP A 15 -4.59 -4.34 -2.23
C ASP A 15 -3.79 -3.41 -3.16
N GLY A 16 -2.66 -2.89 -2.66
CA GLY A 16 -1.81 -1.99 -3.43
C GLY A 16 -2.32 -0.56 -3.62
N THR A 17 -3.53 -0.25 -3.17
CA THR A 17 -4.16 1.06 -3.38
C THR A 17 -3.68 2.12 -2.38
N GLY A 18 -3.07 1.70 -1.27
CA GLY A 18 -2.69 2.61 -0.18
C GLY A 18 -3.83 2.94 0.78
N ASN A 19 -5.08 2.58 0.46
CA ASN A 19 -6.25 2.89 1.26
C ASN A 19 -7.07 1.64 1.55
N VAL A 20 -7.85 1.69 2.62
CA VAL A 20 -8.86 0.69 2.96
C VAL A 20 -10.22 1.36 3.02
N THR A 21 -11.21 0.73 2.40
CA THR A 21 -12.59 1.22 2.40
C THR A 21 -13.34 0.59 3.57
N GLN A 22 -13.83 1.42 4.48
CA GLN A 22 -14.64 0.99 5.61
C GLN A 22 -16.03 1.63 5.49
N GLY A 23 -16.96 0.90 4.88
CA GLY A 23 -18.26 1.44 4.50
C GLY A 23 -18.13 2.52 3.42
N LEU A 24 -18.57 3.75 3.73
CA LEU A 24 -18.46 4.91 2.84
C LEU A 24 -17.18 5.74 3.06
N THR A 25 -16.36 5.37 4.05
CA THR A 25 -15.16 6.15 4.40
C THR A 25 -13.91 5.46 3.88
N GLN A 26 -13.06 6.20 3.16
CA GLN A 26 -11.70 5.75 2.87
C GLN A 26 -10.78 6.15 4.01
N ARG A 27 -9.95 5.20 4.46
CA ARG A 27 -8.89 5.44 5.43
C ARG A 27 -7.56 5.05 4.84
N LEU A 28 -6.53 5.80 5.21
CA LEU A 28 -5.15 5.45 4.89
C LEU A 28 -4.85 4.07 5.45
N CYS A 29 -4.31 3.20 4.62
CA CYS A 29 -3.87 1.91 5.12
C CYS A 29 -2.58 2.11 5.90
N LEU A 30 -2.71 1.97 7.21
CA LEU A 30 -1.63 2.17 8.17
C LEU A 30 -0.48 1.18 7.94
N THR A 31 -0.82 -0.01 7.46
CA THR A 31 0.13 -1.07 7.17
C THR A 31 1.11 -0.72 6.05
N CYS A 32 0.65 -0.02 5.01
CA CYS A 32 1.45 0.47 3.89
C CYS A 32 1.76 1.97 4.01
N GLY A 33 1.37 2.62 5.12
CA GLY A 33 1.49 4.08 5.31
C GLY A 33 0.87 4.91 4.17
N GLY A 34 -0.15 4.40 3.49
CA GLY A 34 -0.74 5.09 2.33
C GLY A 34 -0.08 4.84 0.99
N THR A 35 1.05 4.13 0.94
CA THR A 35 1.85 4.01 -0.28
C THR A 35 1.44 2.84 -1.18
N GLY A 36 0.59 1.94 -0.68
CA GLY A 36 0.20 0.72 -1.39
C GLY A 36 1.27 -0.37 -1.38
N ARG A 37 2.46 -0.10 -0.83
CA ARG A 37 3.59 -1.04 -0.86
C ARG A 37 4.28 -1.08 0.50
N ARG A 38 4.81 -2.23 0.89
CA ARG A 38 5.67 -2.41 2.07
C ARG A 38 7.14 -2.48 1.66
#